data_AF-A0A941RY18-F1
#
_entry.id   AF-A0A941RY18-F1
#
_cell.length_a   1.000
_cell.length_b   1.000
_cell.length_c   1.000
_cell.angle_alpha   90.00
_cell.angle_beta   90.00
_cell.angle_gamma   90.00
#
_symmetry.space_group_name_H-M   'P 1'
#
loop_
_entity.id
_entity.type
_entity.pdbx_description
1 polymer ?
#
loop_
_entity_poly.entity_id
_entity_poly.type
_entity_poly.pdbx_seq_one_letter_code
_entity_poly.pdbx_strand_id
1 'polypeptide(L)'
;MNTTCRYPRAVPPRHPRPAATSSRTVPVQRGGSTLTEVLVALMVASIGLVSVATLFPMSVLRSVKATQVTSAADASYNAQTALDRYPDIIKHPDARQPSNIPGRPSPAPNYAFDPQFNNTTAVDPPWTVMQLQGTKNFIFDPLGFAAVQNLNLTLGNNPTLYLNRPEHFFGNDPSGGNLPPWPSDPPGAPWWSLPRYPLHWRAAPGIVGNAAFAVADSLVTLPDSWSLQYETIGGTLGGTNPAKMTEITLPNYQLSTSVLGGAQTPALPYPAVRVVLFSADGSLAQTRQITSFSTNAGSTTLQWTEDLNNNNTLDNGEDVNFNGSLDTHYLPTSFTAQTLGKVRVEIQERRYSWLLTVRQNSQNSASIDVVVFFQRALENIGVDEVLYNTVFTQGSTRAVVTYPTALNATTGLALKPFMRRGGFVFDANNAFWYRITNVLDDNAGTAVLTLETPALASTGSPPYFPPRAMFPRGVIDVFPLGTRTVQ
;
A
#
# COMPACT_ATOMS: atom_id res chain seq x y z
N MET A 1 -32.05 -22.40 -19.11
CA MET A 1 -32.86 -22.97 -20.22
C MET A 1 -32.25 -22.55 -21.55
N ASN A 2 -31.44 -23.42 -22.15
CA ASN A 2 -31.16 -23.43 -23.59
C ASN A 2 -30.44 -24.76 -23.91
N THR A 3 -31.25 -25.80 -24.03
CA THR A 3 -30.87 -27.17 -24.38
C THR A 3 -30.55 -27.21 -25.87
N THR A 4 -29.29 -27.03 -26.23
CA THR A 4 -28.82 -27.24 -27.61
C THR A 4 -28.65 -28.73 -27.86
N CYS A 5 -29.66 -29.28 -28.53
CA CYS A 5 -29.74 -30.63 -29.05
C CYS A 5 -28.58 -30.85 -30.05
N ARG A 6 -27.61 -31.71 -29.70
CA ARG A 6 -26.56 -32.15 -30.63
C ARG A 6 -27.15 -33.19 -31.57
N TYR A 7 -27.21 -32.85 -32.86
CA TYR A 7 -27.54 -33.81 -33.91
C TYR A 7 -26.50 -34.94 -33.98
N PRO A 8 -26.93 -36.21 -34.16
CA PRO A 8 -26.01 -37.31 -34.44
C PRO A 8 -25.36 -37.12 -35.80
N ARG A 9 -24.02 -37.08 -35.81
CA ARG A 9 -23.21 -36.97 -37.03
C ARG A 9 -23.38 -38.24 -37.85
N ALA A 10 -24.03 -38.14 -39.01
CA ALA A 10 -24.21 -39.24 -39.94
C ALA A 10 -22.85 -39.84 -40.33
N VAL A 11 -22.71 -41.15 -40.15
CA VAL A 11 -21.56 -41.93 -40.59
C VAL A 11 -21.63 -42.01 -42.13
N PRO A 12 -20.63 -41.49 -42.87
CA PRO A 12 -20.65 -41.54 -44.32
C PRO A 12 -20.56 -43.00 -44.82
N PRO A 13 -21.19 -43.31 -45.97
CA PRO A 13 -21.21 -44.65 -46.55
C PRO A 13 -19.79 -45.13 -46.86
N ARG A 14 -19.48 -46.37 -46.43
CA ARG A 14 -18.24 -47.07 -46.80
C ARG A 14 -18.25 -47.32 -48.31
N HIS A 15 -17.47 -46.54 -49.05
CA HIS A 15 -17.17 -46.87 -50.43
C HIS A 15 -16.44 -48.22 -50.52
N PRO A 16 -16.79 -49.08 -51.50
CA PRO A 16 -16.09 -50.33 -51.74
C PRO A 16 -14.62 -50.04 -52.04
N ARG A 17 -13.72 -50.68 -51.28
CA ARG A 17 -12.28 -50.61 -51.52
C ARG A 17 -12.00 -51.15 -52.93
N PRO A 18 -11.44 -50.35 -53.85
CA PRO A 18 -10.94 -50.88 -55.11
C PRO A 18 -9.87 -51.93 -54.81
N ALA A 19 -9.98 -53.06 -55.51
CA ALA A 19 -9.01 -54.15 -55.44
C ALA A 19 -7.59 -53.59 -55.52
N ALA A 20 -6.73 -54.09 -54.64
CA ALA A 20 -5.34 -53.67 -54.53
C ALA A 20 -4.60 -54.01 -55.83
N THR A 21 -4.64 -53.10 -56.80
CA THR A 21 -3.68 -53.06 -57.88
C THR A 21 -2.34 -52.80 -57.23
N SER A 22 -1.48 -53.81 -57.23
CA SER A 22 -0.07 -53.77 -56.81
C SER A 22 0.68 -52.77 -57.69
N SER A 23 0.43 -51.48 -57.44
CA SER A 23 1.25 -50.38 -57.89
C SER A 23 2.52 -50.51 -57.09
N ARG A 24 3.52 -51.12 -57.73
CA ARG A 24 4.91 -51.16 -57.32
C ARG A 24 5.33 -49.73 -57.00
N THR A 25 5.19 -49.35 -55.74
CA THR A 25 5.76 -48.14 -55.16
C THR A 25 7.25 -48.28 -55.33
N VAL A 26 7.76 -47.72 -56.43
CA VAL A 26 9.17 -47.42 -56.58
C VAL A 26 9.53 -46.69 -55.28
N PRO A 27 10.45 -47.21 -54.46
CA PRO A 27 10.84 -46.54 -53.23
C PRO A 27 11.32 -45.16 -53.66
N VAL A 28 10.54 -44.13 -53.33
CA VAL A 28 10.96 -42.75 -53.51
C VAL A 28 12.19 -42.62 -52.64
N GLN A 29 13.34 -42.65 -53.31
CA GLN A 29 14.64 -42.52 -52.67
C GLN A 29 14.63 -41.15 -52.01
N ARG A 30 14.43 -41.14 -50.69
CA ARG A 30 14.48 -39.91 -49.91
C ARG A 30 15.90 -39.40 -50.04
N GLY A 31 16.10 -38.33 -50.80
CA GLY A 31 17.37 -37.62 -50.81
C GLY A 31 17.72 -37.27 -49.37
N GLY A 32 18.89 -37.68 -48.91
CA GLY A 32 19.38 -37.25 -47.60
C GLY A 32 19.49 -35.73 -47.58
N SER A 33 19.22 -35.10 -46.42
CA SER A 33 19.44 -33.67 -46.28
C SER A 33 20.93 -33.38 -46.44
N THR A 34 21.26 -32.40 -47.30
CA THR A 34 22.66 -32.03 -47.53
C THR A 34 23.20 -31.31 -46.30
N LEU A 35 24.51 -31.45 -46.01
CA LEU A 35 25.14 -30.76 -44.88
C LEU A 35 24.92 -29.23 -44.93
N THR A 36 24.89 -28.66 -46.13
CA THR A 36 24.55 -27.25 -46.36
C THR A 36 23.11 -26.90 -45.97
N GLU A 37 22.14 -27.77 -46.26
CA GLU A 37 20.74 -27.57 -45.85
C GLU A 37 20.59 -27.60 -44.33
N VAL A 38 21.28 -28.50 -43.65
CA VAL A 38 21.30 -28.57 -42.18
C VAL A 38 21.94 -27.32 -41.59
N LEU A 39 23.06 -26.84 -42.13
CA LEU A 39 23.73 -25.63 -41.64
C LEU A 39 22.87 -24.38 -41.85
N VAL A 40 22.21 -24.24 -43.00
CA VAL A 40 21.28 -23.13 -43.26
C VAL A 40 20.08 -23.22 -42.33
N ALA A 41 19.52 -24.41 -42.11
CA ALA A 41 18.42 -24.61 -41.17
C ALA A 41 18.80 -24.23 -39.73
N LEU A 42 20.01 -24.63 -39.28
CA LEU A 42 20.52 -24.25 -37.95
C LEU A 42 20.81 -22.75 -37.83
N MET A 43 21.31 -22.11 -38.89
CA MET A 43 21.51 -20.66 -38.93
C MET A 43 20.18 -19.92 -38.79
N VAL A 44 19.16 -20.30 -39.58
CA VAL A 44 17.84 -19.66 -39.53
C VAL A 44 17.16 -19.93 -38.19
N ALA A 45 17.24 -21.16 -37.67
CA ALA A 45 16.69 -21.52 -36.37
C ALA A 45 17.36 -20.76 -35.22
N SER A 46 18.69 -20.56 -35.26
CA SER A 46 19.41 -19.83 -34.22
C SER A 46 19.03 -18.34 -34.20
N ILE A 47 18.88 -17.70 -35.36
CA ILE A 47 18.37 -16.31 -35.45
C ILE A 47 16.96 -16.21 -34.86
N GLY A 48 16.07 -17.15 -35.20
CA GLY A 48 14.71 -17.21 -34.64
C GLY A 48 14.69 -17.40 -33.13
N LEU A 49 15.52 -18.30 -32.61
CA LEU A 49 15.61 -18.59 -31.18
C LEU A 49 16.17 -17.41 -30.38
N VAL A 50 17.18 -16.70 -30.89
CA VAL A 50 17.72 -15.49 -30.26
C VAL A 50 16.66 -14.38 -30.22
N SER A 51 15.87 -14.22 -31.29
CA SER A 51 14.76 -13.25 -31.30
C SER A 51 13.69 -13.57 -30.26
N VAL A 52 13.28 -14.85 -30.12
CA VAL A 52 12.29 -15.26 -29.12
C VAL A 52 12.85 -15.10 -27.70
N ALA A 53 14.10 -15.49 -27.48
CA ALA A 53 14.76 -15.41 -26.18
C ALA A 53 14.89 -13.97 -25.65
N THR A 54 15.00 -12.98 -26.54
CA THR A 54 15.08 -11.56 -26.17
C THR A 54 13.70 -10.89 -26.04
N LEU A 55 12.75 -11.22 -26.92
CA LEU A 55 11.41 -10.64 -26.90
C LEU A 55 10.53 -11.20 -25.77
N PHE A 56 10.70 -12.48 -25.42
CA PHE A 56 9.86 -13.12 -24.40
C PHE A 56 9.99 -12.45 -23.02
N PRO A 57 11.21 -12.25 -22.45
CA PRO A 57 11.34 -11.55 -21.17
C PRO A 57 10.79 -10.11 -21.19
N MET A 58 10.99 -9.38 -22.30
CA MET A 58 10.44 -8.03 -22.44
C MET A 58 8.91 -8.03 -22.45
N SER A 59 8.28 -9.04 -23.10
CA SER A 59 6.82 -9.16 -23.11
C SER A 59 6.26 -9.43 -21.71
N VAL A 60 6.90 -10.29 -20.92
CA VAL A 60 6.51 -10.59 -19.54
C VAL A 60 6.65 -9.35 -18.65
N LEU A 61 7.76 -8.61 -18.74
CA LEU A 61 7.95 -7.38 -17.97
C LEU A 61 6.90 -6.31 -18.30
N ARG A 62 6.54 -6.16 -19.59
CA ARG A 62 5.47 -5.25 -20.00
C ARG A 62 4.11 -5.69 -19.48
N SER A 63 3.83 -7.00 -19.48
CA SER A 63 2.59 -7.54 -18.91
C SER A 63 2.49 -7.27 -17.41
N VAL A 64 3.56 -7.52 -16.64
CA VAL A 64 3.59 -7.22 -15.20
C VAL A 64 3.39 -5.73 -14.94
N LYS A 65 4.07 -4.87 -15.71
CA LYS A 65 3.89 -3.41 -15.61
C LYS A 65 2.46 -2.99 -15.93
N ALA A 66 1.83 -3.59 -16.95
CA ALA A 66 0.44 -3.29 -17.29
C ALA A 66 -0.51 -3.65 -16.13
N THR A 67 -0.35 -4.84 -15.54
CA THR A 67 -1.12 -5.23 -14.34
C THR A 67 -0.90 -4.27 -13.17
N GLN A 68 0.35 -3.86 -12.93
CA GLN A 68 0.66 -2.88 -11.88
C GLN A 68 -0.02 -1.53 -12.11
N VAL A 69 -0.08 -1.05 -13.36
CA VAL A 69 -0.76 0.21 -13.70
C VAL A 69 -2.28 0.07 -13.54
N THR A 70 -2.88 -1.06 -13.92
CA THR A 70 -4.32 -1.31 -13.69
C THR A 70 -4.65 -1.31 -12.20
N SER A 71 -3.91 -2.08 -11.39
CA SER A 71 -4.09 -2.10 -9.94
C SER A 71 -3.82 -0.74 -9.29
N ALA A 72 -2.89 0.05 -9.85
CA ALA A 72 -2.65 1.40 -9.39
C ALA A 72 -3.82 2.34 -9.68
N ALA A 73 -4.44 2.20 -10.85
CA ALA A 73 -5.65 2.95 -11.19
C ALA A 73 -6.79 2.61 -10.21
N ASP A 74 -6.99 1.33 -9.88
CA ASP A 74 -7.97 0.91 -8.87
C ASP A 74 -7.69 1.52 -7.48
N ALA A 75 -6.42 1.50 -7.05
CA ALA A 75 -6.01 2.14 -5.79
C ALA A 75 -6.25 3.67 -5.82
N SER A 76 -6.11 4.30 -6.98
CA SER A 76 -6.41 5.73 -7.12
C SER A 76 -7.90 6.04 -7.00
N TYR A 77 -8.79 5.16 -7.50
CA TYR A 77 -10.23 5.28 -7.30
C TYR A 77 -10.64 5.08 -5.83
N ASN A 78 -9.95 4.20 -5.10
CA ASN A 78 -10.16 4.07 -3.65
C ASN A 78 -9.79 5.36 -2.91
N ALA A 79 -8.64 5.96 -3.24
CA ALA A 79 -8.23 7.25 -2.68
C ALA A 79 -9.23 8.37 -3.03
N GLN A 80 -9.75 8.38 -4.26
CA GLN A 80 -10.78 9.31 -4.68
C GLN A 80 -12.10 9.10 -3.90
N THR A 81 -12.50 7.85 -3.68
CA THR A 81 -13.71 7.52 -2.90
C THR A 81 -13.56 7.97 -1.45
N ALA A 82 -12.37 7.81 -0.86
CA ALA A 82 -12.06 8.34 0.47
C ALA A 82 -12.20 9.87 0.49
N LEU A 83 -11.70 10.55 -0.54
CA LEU A 83 -11.84 12.00 -0.70
C LEU A 83 -13.31 12.44 -0.88
N ASP A 84 -14.10 11.70 -1.65
CA ASP A 84 -15.52 11.98 -1.88
C ASP A 84 -16.35 11.77 -0.60
N ARG A 85 -15.98 10.77 0.22
CA ARG A 85 -16.59 10.51 1.52
C ARG A 85 -16.26 11.60 2.55
N TYR A 86 -15.05 12.17 2.49
CA TYR A 86 -14.56 13.18 3.42
C TYR A 86 -14.07 14.44 2.69
N PRO A 87 -14.96 15.21 2.03
CA PRO A 87 -14.57 16.34 1.18
C PRO A 87 -13.86 17.45 1.96
N ASP A 88 -14.15 17.60 3.24
CA ASP A 88 -13.54 18.61 4.11
C ASP A 88 -12.06 18.35 4.40
N ILE A 89 -11.55 17.14 4.13
CA ILE A 89 -10.13 16.81 4.32
C ILE A 89 -9.21 17.68 3.46
N ILE A 90 -9.76 18.20 2.35
CA ILE A 90 -9.08 19.12 1.44
C ILE A 90 -8.89 20.49 2.09
N LYS A 91 -9.82 20.93 2.94
CA LYS A 91 -9.81 22.23 3.64
C LYS A 91 -9.09 22.14 4.98
N HIS A 92 -9.49 21.17 5.79
CA HIS A 92 -9.10 21.01 7.19
C HIS A 92 -8.89 19.52 7.49
N PRO A 93 -7.70 18.97 7.22
CA PRO A 93 -7.46 17.54 7.40
C PRO A 93 -7.59 17.06 8.86
N ASP A 94 -7.50 17.96 9.84
CA ASP A 94 -7.71 17.68 11.28
C ASP A 94 -9.21 17.56 11.65
N ALA A 95 -10.10 18.24 10.92
CA ALA A 95 -11.56 18.21 11.13
C ALA A 95 -12.06 18.42 12.59
N ARG A 96 -11.21 18.80 13.57
CA ARG A 96 -11.67 19.33 14.86
C ARG A 96 -12.43 20.63 14.63
N GLN A 97 -13.75 20.52 14.47
CA GLN A 97 -14.61 21.67 14.70
C GLN A 97 -14.42 22.08 16.16
N PRO A 98 -14.19 23.36 16.46
CA PRO A 98 -14.07 23.81 17.83
C PRO A 98 -15.33 23.38 18.59
N SER A 99 -15.13 22.55 19.62
CA SER A 99 -16.16 21.94 20.47
C SER A 99 -17.04 22.95 21.24
N ASN A 100 -16.87 24.24 20.97
CA ASN A 100 -17.56 25.35 21.62
C ASN A 100 -18.74 25.88 20.81
N ILE A 101 -19.36 25.09 19.93
CA ILE A 101 -20.69 25.42 19.38
C ILE A 101 -21.73 24.67 20.24
N PRO A 102 -22.35 25.33 21.24
CA PRO A 102 -23.32 24.68 22.11
C PRO A 102 -24.51 24.18 21.26
N GLY A 103 -24.86 22.90 21.39
CA GLY A 103 -26.06 22.31 20.78
C GLY A 103 -25.87 21.63 19.42
N ARG A 104 -24.66 21.58 18.85
CA ARG A 104 -24.42 20.75 17.66
C ARG A 104 -23.88 19.38 18.09
N PRO A 105 -24.62 18.26 17.87
CA PRO A 105 -24.04 16.94 18.06
C PRO A 105 -22.80 16.84 17.16
N SER A 106 -21.66 16.51 17.75
CA SER A 106 -20.40 16.37 17.00
C SER A 106 -20.64 15.32 15.91
N PRO A 107 -20.60 15.67 14.60
CA PRO A 107 -20.77 14.67 13.56
C PRO A 107 -19.61 13.67 13.67
N ALA A 108 -19.95 12.40 13.88
CA ALA A 108 -19.03 11.27 13.84
C ALA A 108 -18.54 10.99 12.40
N PRO A 109 -17.53 10.13 12.22
CA PRO A 109 -16.18 10.15 12.75
C PRO A 109 -15.21 10.73 11.70
N ASN A 110 -14.23 11.50 12.18
CA ASN A 110 -13.10 12.01 11.41
C ASN A 110 -12.31 10.84 10.78
N TYR A 111 -11.75 11.06 9.59
CA TYR A 111 -10.77 10.14 8.98
C TYR A 111 -9.57 9.90 9.91
N ALA A 112 -9.20 10.91 10.71
CA ALA A 112 -8.33 10.72 11.85
C ALA A 112 -9.20 10.36 13.06
N PHE A 113 -9.20 9.09 13.47
CA PHE A 113 -9.58 8.75 14.83
C PHE A 113 -8.65 9.54 15.75
N ASP A 114 -9.16 10.63 16.29
CA ASP A 114 -8.59 11.33 17.42
C ASP A 114 -9.16 10.61 18.64
N PRO A 115 -8.46 9.61 19.20
CA PRO A 115 -8.92 9.00 20.43
C PRO A 115 -9.00 10.16 21.41
N GLN A 116 -10.20 10.45 21.90
CA GLN A 116 -10.48 11.50 22.88
C GLN A 116 -9.65 11.25 24.15
N PHE A 117 -8.38 11.59 24.12
CA PHE A 117 -7.55 11.66 25.30
C PHE A 117 -7.72 13.08 25.81
N ASN A 118 -8.35 13.20 26.98
CA ASN A 118 -8.56 14.44 27.74
C ASN A 118 -7.24 15.13 28.17
N ASN A 119 -6.12 14.83 27.50
CA ASN A 119 -4.81 15.36 27.78
C ASN A 119 -4.56 16.57 26.87
N THR A 120 -4.80 17.75 27.44
CA THR A 120 -4.57 19.10 26.89
C THR A 120 -3.12 19.39 26.47
N THR A 121 -2.21 18.41 26.54
CA THR A 121 -0.79 18.55 26.16
C THR A 121 -0.46 17.96 24.78
N ALA A 122 -1.41 17.27 24.12
CA ALA A 122 -1.21 16.78 22.75
C ALA A 122 -1.38 17.95 21.76
N VAL A 123 -0.25 18.44 21.25
CA VAL A 123 -0.21 19.61 20.36
C VAL A 123 -0.56 19.18 18.93
N ASP A 124 -1.85 19.03 18.63
CA ASP A 124 -2.30 19.29 17.27
C ASP A 124 -1.83 20.69 16.86
N PRO A 125 -1.52 20.95 15.58
CA PRO A 125 -1.06 22.26 15.20
C PRO A 125 -2.18 23.23 15.61
N PRO A 126 -1.89 24.24 16.45
CA PRO A 126 -2.94 25.09 17.00
C PRO A 126 -3.82 25.59 15.86
N TRP A 127 -5.14 25.44 16.00
CA TRP A 127 -6.13 25.86 14.99
C TRP A 127 -5.86 27.27 14.44
N THR A 128 -5.34 28.16 15.28
CA THR A 128 -4.90 29.51 14.93
C THR A 128 -3.77 29.54 13.88
N VAL A 129 -2.81 28.62 13.96
CA VAL A 129 -1.74 28.48 12.96
C VAL A 129 -2.28 27.88 11.66
N MET A 130 -3.33 27.06 11.72
CA MET A 130 -4.01 26.56 10.53
C MET A 130 -4.81 27.64 9.78
N GLN A 131 -5.46 28.58 10.47
CA GLN A 131 -6.30 29.62 9.83
C GLN A 131 -5.54 30.88 9.37
N LEU A 132 -4.43 31.25 10.01
CA LEU A 132 -3.79 32.57 9.81
C LEU A 132 -2.87 32.68 8.59
N GLN A 133 -2.69 31.61 7.81
CA GLN A 133 -1.86 31.64 6.61
C GLN A 133 -2.71 31.13 5.44
N GLY A 134 -2.79 31.90 4.36
CA GLY A 134 -3.55 31.54 3.16
C GLY A 134 -3.09 30.22 2.51
N THR A 135 -3.61 29.95 1.31
CA THR A 135 -3.22 28.88 0.37
C THR A 135 -2.22 27.83 0.88
N LYS A 136 -2.69 26.70 1.40
CA LYS A 136 -1.82 25.66 1.98
C LYS A 136 -1.68 24.43 1.10
N ASN A 137 -0.47 23.91 1.09
CA ASN A 137 -0.18 22.60 0.51
C ASN A 137 -0.19 21.55 1.63
N PHE A 138 -0.79 20.39 1.37
CA PHE A 138 -0.82 19.26 2.28
C PHE A 138 -0.37 17.98 1.58
N ILE A 139 0.20 17.09 2.38
CA ILE A 139 0.39 15.69 2.05
C ILE A 139 -0.56 14.92 2.93
N PHE A 140 -1.22 13.93 2.38
CA PHE A 140 -2.09 13.06 3.13
C PHE A 140 -1.84 11.63 2.68
N ASP A 141 -1.74 10.72 3.62
CA ASP A 141 -1.72 9.30 3.35
C ASP A 141 -2.55 8.60 4.40
N PRO A 142 -2.69 7.27 4.32
CA PRO A 142 -3.47 6.59 5.35
C PRO A 142 -2.83 6.60 6.73
N LEU A 143 -1.56 7.03 6.86
CA LEU A 143 -0.92 7.26 8.15
C LEU A 143 -1.23 8.65 8.73
N GLY A 144 -1.94 9.51 8.01
CA GLY A 144 -2.30 10.84 8.47
C GLY A 144 -1.97 11.93 7.47
N PHE A 145 -1.74 13.16 7.95
CA PHE A 145 -1.47 14.30 7.08
C PHE A 145 -0.26 15.13 7.54
N ALA A 146 0.41 15.79 6.61
CA ALA A 146 1.42 16.77 6.91
C ALA A 146 1.16 18.07 6.14
N ALA A 147 1.30 19.20 6.81
CA ALA A 147 1.27 20.50 6.15
C ALA A 147 2.65 20.79 5.54
N VAL A 148 2.69 21.11 4.25
CA VAL A 148 3.92 21.43 3.51
C VAL A 148 4.40 22.85 3.84
N GLN A 149 3.48 23.75 4.21
CA GLN A 149 3.80 25.12 4.56
C GLN A 149 3.70 25.38 6.07
N ASN A 150 4.79 25.93 6.61
CA ASN A 150 4.85 26.73 7.84
C ASN A 150 4.04 26.19 9.02
N LEU A 151 4.64 25.27 9.75
CA LEU A 151 4.64 25.41 11.19
C LEU A 151 5.98 26.05 11.55
N ASN A 152 6.03 27.39 11.58
CA ASN A 152 7.09 28.12 12.30
C ASN A 152 6.89 27.97 13.82
N LEU A 153 6.36 26.83 14.24
CA LEU A 153 6.30 26.42 15.61
C LEU A 153 7.63 25.72 15.85
N THR A 154 8.39 26.29 16.75
CA THR A 154 9.24 25.54 17.65
C THR A 154 8.36 24.53 18.40
N LEU A 155 7.88 23.49 17.71
CA LEU A 155 7.13 22.37 18.30
C LEU A 155 8.13 21.65 19.19
N GLY A 156 8.11 22.04 20.47
CA GLY A 156 8.84 21.43 21.56
C GLY A 156 10.23 20.96 21.17
N ASN A 157 11.22 21.84 21.34
CA ASN A 157 12.65 21.52 21.31
C ASN A 157 13.03 20.59 22.48
N ASN A 158 12.33 19.46 22.61
CA ASN A 158 12.56 18.43 23.59
C ASN A 158 13.23 17.27 22.84
N PRO A 159 14.57 17.33 22.68
CA PRO A 159 15.34 16.38 21.87
C PRO A 159 15.17 14.93 22.32
N THR A 160 14.62 14.66 23.51
CA THR A 160 14.51 13.31 24.05
C THR A 160 13.22 12.57 23.69
N LEU A 161 12.14 13.26 23.28
CA LEU A 161 10.81 12.63 23.12
C LEU A 161 10.38 12.36 21.67
N TYR A 162 10.94 13.10 20.70
CA TYR A 162 10.49 13.07 19.30
C TYR A 162 11.57 12.64 18.29
N LEU A 163 12.85 12.57 18.66
CA LEU A 163 13.96 12.32 17.72
C LEU A 163 14.08 10.88 17.21
N ASN A 164 13.32 9.92 17.74
CA ASN A 164 13.58 8.49 17.48
C ASN A 164 12.49 7.73 16.74
N ARG A 165 11.50 8.39 16.11
CA ARG A 165 10.38 7.69 15.42
C ARG A 165 10.10 8.24 14.03
N PRO A 166 10.62 7.58 12.98
CA PRO A 166 10.48 8.00 11.59
C PRO A 166 9.02 8.07 11.08
N GLU A 167 8.11 7.31 11.67
CA GLU A 167 6.72 7.22 11.26
C GLU A 167 5.91 8.51 11.43
N HIS A 168 6.37 9.44 12.28
CA HIS A 168 5.67 10.68 12.61
C HIS A 168 6.07 11.86 11.72
N PHE A 169 6.95 11.67 10.75
CA PHE A 169 7.39 12.74 9.89
C PHE A 169 7.56 12.27 8.45
N PHE A 170 7.23 13.13 7.50
CA PHE A 170 7.76 13.05 6.14
C PHE A 170 9.11 13.76 6.12
N GLY A 171 10.17 13.15 5.59
CA GLY A 171 11.51 13.73 5.64
C GLY A 171 12.28 13.33 6.88
N ASN A 172 12.47 12.03 7.04
CA ASN A 172 13.22 11.49 8.17
C ASN A 172 14.71 11.75 8.04
N ASP A 173 15.35 11.81 9.20
CA ASP A 173 16.79 11.80 9.33
C ASP A 173 17.34 10.43 8.92
N PRO A 174 17.97 10.31 7.75
CA PRO A 174 18.52 9.05 7.29
C PRO A 174 19.79 8.67 8.05
N SER A 175 20.33 9.52 8.94
CA SER A 175 21.46 9.24 9.83
C SER A 175 21.07 8.88 11.27
N GLY A 176 19.78 8.99 11.61
CA GLY A 176 19.28 8.72 12.96
C GLY A 176 19.84 9.67 14.03
N GLY A 177 20.07 10.93 13.69
CA GLY A 177 20.57 11.99 14.57
C GLY A 177 22.10 12.08 14.66
N ASN A 178 22.82 11.11 14.09
CA ASN A 178 24.27 10.97 14.29
C ASN A 178 25.11 11.82 13.34
N LEU A 179 24.58 12.21 12.19
CA LEU A 179 25.27 13.07 11.25
C LEU A 179 24.50 14.38 11.07
N PRO A 180 25.20 15.52 10.98
CA PRO A 180 24.53 16.74 10.59
C PRO A 180 23.88 16.55 9.21
N PRO A 181 22.69 17.11 8.98
CA PRO A 181 21.98 17.01 7.71
C PRO A 181 22.82 17.50 6.53
N TRP A 182 23.74 18.43 6.80
CA TRP A 182 24.63 19.01 5.81
C TRP A 182 26.06 19.17 6.34
N PRO A 183 27.08 19.18 5.47
CA PRO A 183 28.47 19.40 5.88
C PRO A 183 28.70 20.73 6.61
N SER A 184 27.83 21.72 6.38
CA SER A 184 27.88 23.04 7.02
C SER A 184 27.16 23.10 8.37
N ASP A 185 26.35 22.10 8.70
CA ASP A 185 25.56 22.10 9.92
C ASP A 185 26.36 21.50 11.08
N PRO A 186 26.20 22.00 12.31
CA PRO A 186 26.84 21.40 13.47
C PRO A 186 26.28 19.98 13.71
N PRO A 187 27.11 19.01 14.14
CA PRO A 187 26.64 17.69 14.54
C PRO A 187 25.45 17.78 15.52
N GLY A 188 24.37 17.05 15.23
CA GLY A 188 23.12 17.10 16.01
C GLY A 188 22.10 18.15 15.58
N ALA A 189 22.36 18.90 14.49
CA ALA A 189 21.32 19.72 13.88
C ALA A 189 20.14 18.84 13.40
N PRO A 190 18.89 19.21 13.68
CA PRO A 190 17.73 18.41 13.30
C PRO A 190 17.57 18.38 11.79
N TRP A 191 17.36 17.19 11.23
CA TRP A 191 16.99 17.04 9.83
C TRP A 191 15.63 17.68 9.57
N TRP A 192 15.46 18.22 8.36
CA TRP A 192 14.21 18.87 8.00
C TRP A 192 13.14 17.83 7.76
N SER A 193 12.13 17.86 8.61
CA SER A 193 11.01 16.95 8.57
C SER A 193 9.70 17.75 8.51
N LEU A 194 8.64 17.13 8.00
CA LEU A 194 7.27 17.63 8.00
C LEU A 194 6.48 16.72 8.95
N PRO A 195 6.01 17.23 10.10
CA PRO A 195 5.26 16.41 11.05
C PRO A 195 3.99 15.85 10.40
N ARG A 196 3.79 14.55 10.57
CA ARG A 196 2.58 13.80 10.21
C ARG A 196 1.64 13.80 11.42
N TYR A 197 0.38 14.09 11.17
CA TYR A 197 -0.68 14.24 12.16
C TYR A 197 -1.79 13.20 11.96
N PRO A 198 -2.41 12.74 13.06
CA PRO A 198 -2.15 13.22 14.42
C PRO A 198 -0.85 12.67 15.03
N LEU A 199 -0.15 13.50 15.81
CA LEU A 199 1.12 13.15 16.48
C LEU A 199 0.93 12.13 17.63
N HIS A 200 -0.32 11.92 18.08
CA HIS A 200 -0.66 11.09 19.24
C HIS A 200 -0.81 9.60 18.93
N TRP A 201 -0.40 9.13 17.76
CA TRP A 201 -0.39 7.71 17.37
C TRP A 201 0.55 6.81 18.20
N ARG A 202 1.04 7.30 19.34
CA ARG A 202 1.53 6.46 20.41
C ARG A 202 0.39 5.64 20.99
N ALA A 203 0.54 4.33 20.92
CA ALA A 203 0.10 3.52 22.02
C ALA A 203 0.85 4.00 23.29
N ALA A 204 0.13 4.33 24.36
CA ALA A 204 0.75 4.72 25.63
C ALA A 204 1.83 3.69 26.03
N PRO A 205 2.94 4.07 26.69
CA PRO A 205 3.94 3.09 27.13
C PRO A 205 3.27 1.92 27.87
N GLY A 206 3.28 0.72 27.27
CA GLY A 206 2.60 -0.47 27.81
C GLY A 206 1.40 -0.98 26.99
N ILE A 207 0.85 -0.19 26.06
CA ILE A 207 -0.09 -0.68 25.04
C ILE A 207 0.75 -1.07 23.82
N VAL A 208 0.88 -2.35 23.56
CA VAL A 208 1.62 -2.89 22.41
C VAL A 208 0.58 -3.24 21.35
N GLY A 209 0.20 -2.25 20.54
CA GLY A 209 -0.79 -2.42 19.49
C GLY A 209 -0.85 -1.20 18.58
N ASN A 210 -0.41 -1.38 17.34
CA ASN A 210 -0.34 -0.35 16.30
C ASN A 210 -1.71 -0.18 15.61
N ALA A 211 -2.78 0.13 16.37
CA ALA A 211 -4.15 0.30 15.85
C ALA A 211 -4.23 1.33 14.70
N ALA A 212 -3.31 2.28 14.66
CA ALA A 212 -3.22 3.29 13.60
C ALA A 212 -2.72 2.75 12.26
N PHE A 213 -1.66 1.93 12.26
CA PHE A 213 -1.23 1.25 11.04
C PHE A 213 -2.35 0.34 10.54
N ALA A 214 -2.97 -0.39 11.46
CA ALA A 214 -4.16 -1.19 11.20
C ALA A 214 -5.26 -0.43 10.41
N VAL A 215 -5.67 0.76 10.86
CA VAL A 215 -6.64 1.61 10.14
C VAL A 215 -6.08 2.09 8.80
N ALA A 216 -4.83 2.58 8.78
CA ALA A 216 -4.16 3.02 7.56
C ALA A 216 -4.18 1.92 6.49
N ASP A 217 -3.89 0.69 6.90
CA ASP A 217 -3.81 -0.50 6.07
C ASP A 217 -5.15 -0.91 5.47
N SER A 218 -6.25 -0.71 6.19
CA SER A 218 -7.60 -0.93 5.66
C SER A 218 -7.96 0.05 4.54
N LEU A 219 -7.34 1.23 4.51
CA LEU A 219 -7.63 2.31 3.58
C LEU A 219 -6.73 2.26 2.32
N VAL A 220 -5.52 1.70 2.44
CA VAL A 220 -4.58 1.55 1.30
C VAL A 220 -4.73 0.26 0.52
N THR A 221 -5.26 -0.80 1.12
CA THR A 221 -5.16 -2.13 0.52
C THR A 221 -6.23 -2.35 -0.55
N LEU A 222 -5.84 -3.04 -1.62
CA LEU A 222 -6.83 -3.51 -2.60
C LEU A 222 -7.61 -4.67 -1.97
N PRO A 223 -8.93 -4.77 -2.21
CA PRO A 223 -9.76 -5.82 -1.62
C PRO A 223 -9.35 -7.23 -2.06
N ASP A 224 -8.63 -7.36 -3.17
CA ASP A 224 -8.28 -8.65 -3.79
C ASP A 224 -6.83 -9.09 -3.61
N SER A 225 -5.98 -8.30 -2.91
CA SER A 225 -4.61 -8.69 -2.65
C SER A 225 -4.49 -9.46 -1.33
N TRP A 226 -4.43 -10.79 -1.43
CA TRP A 226 -4.27 -11.69 -0.28
C TRP A 226 -3.04 -12.57 -0.43
N SER A 227 -2.25 -12.66 0.63
CA SER A 227 -1.09 -13.54 0.75
C SER A 227 -1.43 -14.73 1.63
N LEU A 228 -1.21 -15.93 1.09
CA LEU A 228 -1.43 -17.18 1.82
C LEU A 228 -0.42 -17.29 2.96
N GLN A 229 -0.90 -17.33 4.20
CA GLN A 229 -0.06 -17.52 5.39
C GLN A 229 -0.01 -18.99 5.81
N TYR A 230 -1.13 -19.69 5.68
CA TYR A 230 -1.24 -21.08 6.08
C TYR A 230 -2.31 -21.80 5.27
N GLU A 231 -2.06 -23.07 4.99
CA GLU A 231 -2.97 -23.94 4.27
C GLU A 231 -2.96 -25.33 4.92
N THR A 232 -4.13 -25.87 5.18
CA THR A 232 -4.28 -27.23 5.69
C THR A 232 -5.54 -27.89 5.14
N ILE A 233 -5.67 -29.18 5.36
CA ILE A 233 -6.89 -29.94 5.12
C ILE A 233 -7.44 -30.32 6.50
N GLY A 234 -8.70 -29.97 6.75
CA GLY A 234 -9.36 -30.14 8.02
C GLY A 234 -9.05 -29.04 9.03
N GLY A 235 -9.39 -29.32 10.28
CA GLY A 235 -9.46 -28.37 11.38
C GLY A 235 -10.67 -28.70 12.23
N THR A 236 -10.65 -28.32 13.51
CA THR A 236 -11.77 -28.57 14.40
C THR A 236 -12.61 -27.31 14.47
N LEU A 237 -13.77 -27.30 13.80
CA LEU A 237 -14.75 -26.23 13.99
C LEU A 237 -15.23 -26.27 15.44
N GLY A 238 -15.18 -25.13 16.13
CA GLY A 238 -15.69 -25.01 17.49
C GLY A 238 -17.15 -24.57 17.52
N GLY A 239 -17.77 -24.75 18.69
CA GLY A 239 -19.21 -24.60 18.91
C GLY A 239 -19.95 -25.94 18.97
N THR A 240 -20.84 -26.08 19.96
CA THR A 240 -21.67 -27.28 20.14
C THR A 240 -22.86 -27.33 19.17
N ASN A 241 -23.22 -26.19 18.58
CA ASN A 241 -24.30 -26.08 17.62
C ASN A 241 -23.74 -25.86 16.21
N PRO A 242 -23.95 -26.79 15.26
CA PRO A 242 -23.48 -26.63 13.89
C PRO A 242 -24.09 -25.42 13.16
N ALA A 243 -25.22 -24.89 13.63
CA ALA A 243 -25.80 -23.65 13.11
C ALA A 243 -25.13 -22.37 13.67
N LYS A 244 -24.23 -22.49 14.65
CA LYS A 244 -23.54 -21.38 15.32
C LYS A 244 -22.02 -21.49 15.29
N MET A 245 -21.45 -22.09 14.24
CA MET A 245 -19.99 -22.21 14.12
C MET A 245 -19.36 -20.86 13.77
N THR A 246 -18.61 -20.30 14.71
CA THR A 246 -17.93 -18.99 14.63
C THR A 246 -16.42 -19.08 14.85
N GLU A 247 -15.89 -20.29 15.05
CA GLU A 247 -14.48 -20.50 15.32
C GLU A 247 -13.94 -21.78 14.68
N ILE A 248 -12.62 -21.81 14.45
CA ILE A 248 -11.88 -22.98 13.98
C ILE A 248 -10.57 -23.12 14.74
N THR A 249 -10.26 -24.33 15.18
CA THR A 249 -8.94 -24.68 15.74
C THR A 249 -8.09 -25.39 14.70
N LEU A 250 -6.94 -24.80 14.38
CA LEU A 250 -5.97 -25.29 13.42
C LEU A 250 -4.80 -25.96 14.15
N PRO A 251 -4.60 -27.28 13.98
CA PRO A 251 -3.48 -27.99 14.60
C PRO A 251 -2.17 -27.66 13.89
N ASN A 252 -1.07 -27.65 14.64
CA ASN A 252 0.29 -27.34 14.19
C ASN A 252 0.44 -25.97 13.49
N TYR A 253 -0.54 -25.09 13.66
CA TYR A 253 -0.44 -23.71 13.23
C TYR A 253 -0.10 -22.83 14.43
N GLN A 254 0.92 -22.00 14.27
CA GLN A 254 1.24 -20.92 15.19
C GLN A 254 1.21 -19.63 14.37
N LEU A 255 0.09 -18.92 14.45
CA LEU A 255 0.00 -17.59 13.85
C LEU A 255 0.96 -16.68 14.62
N SER A 256 1.99 -16.18 13.95
CA SER A 256 2.97 -15.29 14.60
C SER A 256 2.25 -14.06 15.12
N THR A 257 2.38 -13.78 16.41
CA THR A 257 1.79 -12.58 17.04
C THR A 257 2.33 -11.28 16.45
N SER A 258 3.50 -11.34 15.78
CA SER A 258 4.06 -10.23 14.99
C SER A 258 3.21 -9.87 13.78
N VAL A 259 2.48 -10.84 13.21
CA VAL A 259 1.61 -10.64 12.03
C VAL A 259 0.32 -9.90 12.40
N LEU A 260 -0.09 -9.99 13.67
CA LEU A 260 -1.32 -9.37 14.20
C LEU A 260 -1.04 -8.25 15.22
N GLY A 261 0.16 -7.68 15.22
CA GLY A 261 0.45 -6.46 15.98
C GLY A 261 0.50 -6.62 17.51
N GLY A 262 0.65 -7.84 18.04
CA GLY A 262 1.05 -8.09 19.43
C GLY A 262 -0.02 -7.98 20.53
N ALA A 263 -1.24 -7.54 20.25
CA ALA A 263 -2.30 -7.45 21.26
C ALA A 263 -3.30 -8.62 21.15
N GLN A 264 -3.27 -9.52 22.15
CA GLN A 264 -4.46 -10.31 22.48
C GLN A 264 -5.45 -9.35 23.15
N THR A 265 -6.71 -9.31 22.67
CA THR A 265 -7.84 -8.48 23.14
C THR A 265 -7.97 -7.08 22.51
N PRO A 266 -9.21 -6.71 22.19
CA PRO A 266 -9.79 -6.71 20.85
C PRO A 266 -9.33 -5.46 20.09
N ALA A 267 -8.12 -5.53 19.54
CA ALA A 267 -7.63 -4.53 18.62
C ALA A 267 -8.08 -4.94 17.21
N LEU A 268 -8.68 -3.98 16.49
CA LEU A 268 -9.13 -4.08 15.10
C LEU A 268 -8.24 -5.03 14.28
N PRO A 269 -8.79 -6.07 13.63
CA PRO A 269 -8.02 -7.12 12.97
C PRO A 269 -7.39 -6.59 11.70
N TYR A 270 -6.28 -5.88 11.84
CA TYR A 270 -5.54 -5.35 10.71
C TYR A 270 -4.02 -5.55 10.88
N PRO A 271 -3.29 -6.01 9.86
CA PRO A 271 -3.72 -6.27 8.47
C PRO A 271 -4.89 -7.26 8.43
N ALA A 272 -5.86 -7.04 7.53
CA ALA A 272 -7.06 -7.86 7.54
C ALA A 272 -6.64 -9.32 7.36
N VAL A 273 -6.90 -10.15 8.36
CA VAL A 273 -6.65 -11.59 8.26
C VAL A 273 -8.00 -12.25 8.09
N ARG A 274 -8.08 -13.12 7.09
CA ARG A 274 -9.28 -13.90 6.82
C ARG A 274 -8.96 -15.38 6.85
N VAL A 275 -9.99 -16.15 7.16
CA VAL A 275 -10.00 -17.59 6.91
C VAL A 275 -10.89 -17.87 5.70
N VAL A 276 -10.39 -18.69 4.77
CA VAL A 276 -11.16 -19.23 3.64
C VAL A 276 -11.35 -20.72 3.88
N LEU A 277 -12.59 -21.10 4.09
CA LEU A 277 -13.03 -22.45 4.43
C LEU A 277 -13.65 -23.07 3.19
N PHE A 278 -13.17 -24.24 2.78
CA PHE A 278 -13.75 -25.02 1.69
C PHE A 278 -14.47 -26.22 2.27
N SER A 279 -15.60 -26.60 1.67
CA SER A 279 -16.24 -27.87 1.98
C SER A 279 -15.37 -29.06 1.55
N ALA A 280 -15.58 -30.23 2.14
CA ALA A 280 -14.80 -31.45 1.89
C ALA A 280 -14.89 -31.92 0.43
N ASP A 281 -16.02 -31.65 -0.23
CA ASP A 281 -16.23 -31.91 -1.66
C ASP A 281 -15.71 -30.78 -2.57
N GLY A 282 -15.24 -29.67 -1.99
CA GLY A 282 -14.77 -28.48 -2.72
C GLY A 282 -15.86 -27.70 -3.46
N SER A 283 -17.15 -28.02 -3.25
CA SER A 283 -18.26 -27.37 -3.95
C SER A 283 -18.62 -25.99 -3.39
N LEU A 284 -18.28 -25.73 -2.12
CA LEU A 284 -18.55 -24.49 -1.42
C LEU A 284 -17.27 -23.90 -0.84
N ALA A 285 -17.20 -22.56 -0.84
CA ALA A 285 -16.21 -21.79 -0.12
C ALA A 285 -16.88 -20.70 0.72
N GLN A 286 -16.34 -20.44 1.90
CA GLN A 286 -16.76 -19.36 2.79
C GLN A 286 -15.55 -18.56 3.24
N THR A 287 -15.66 -17.25 3.14
CA THR A 287 -14.63 -16.32 3.61
C THR A 287 -15.13 -15.64 4.88
N ARG A 288 -14.29 -15.57 5.90
CA ARG A 288 -14.60 -14.92 7.18
C ARG A 288 -13.43 -14.07 7.65
N GLN A 289 -13.71 -12.83 8.02
CA GLN A 289 -12.71 -11.96 8.66
C GLN A 289 -12.50 -12.44 10.08
N ILE A 290 -11.24 -12.61 10.48
CA ILE A 290 -10.88 -13.08 11.81
C ILE A 290 -10.99 -11.90 12.76
N THR A 291 -11.84 -12.00 13.77
CA THR A 291 -12.04 -10.96 14.80
C THR A 291 -11.09 -11.16 15.99
N SER A 292 -10.74 -12.40 16.29
CA SER A 292 -9.81 -12.74 17.35
C SER A 292 -9.10 -14.07 17.08
N PHE A 293 -8.04 -14.33 17.82
CA PHE A 293 -7.36 -15.62 17.81
C PHE A 293 -6.75 -15.92 19.18
N SER A 294 -6.61 -17.21 19.48
CA SER A 294 -5.83 -17.68 20.62
C SER A 294 -4.82 -18.73 20.15
N THR A 295 -3.60 -18.64 20.67
CA THR A 295 -2.53 -19.60 20.39
C THR A 295 -2.31 -20.45 21.63
N ASN A 296 -2.47 -21.76 21.48
CA ASN A 296 -2.09 -22.77 22.46
C ASN A 296 -0.87 -23.54 21.93
N ALA A 297 -0.14 -24.24 22.81
CA ALA A 297 1.05 -24.99 22.41
C ALA A 297 0.72 -26.01 21.31
N GLY A 298 1.04 -25.68 20.05
CA GLY A 298 0.78 -26.53 18.89
C GLY A 298 -0.59 -26.35 18.22
N SER A 299 -1.41 -25.36 18.58
CA SER A 299 -2.65 -25.05 17.86
C SER A 299 -3.01 -23.57 17.91
N THR A 300 -3.71 -23.07 16.88
CA THR A 300 -4.28 -21.73 16.87
C THR A 300 -5.79 -21.83 16.67
N THR A 301 -6.57 -21.22 17.56
CA THR A 301 -8.02 -21.04 17.39
C THR A 301 -8.26 -19.67 16.79
N LEU A 302 -8.97 -19.60 15.67
CA LEU A 302 -9.37 -18.38 14.98
C LEU A 302 -10.87 -18.21 15.17
N GLN A 303 -11.31 -17.00 15.55
CA GLN A 303 -12.73 -16.67 15.72
C GLN A 303 -13.10 -15.55 14.75
N TRP A 304 -14.33 -15.57 14.23
CA TRP A 304 -14.88 -14.55 13.31
C TRP A 304 -16.24 -14.03 13.78
N THR A 305 -16.35 -13.87 15.09
CA THR A 305 -17.54 -13.36 15.78
C THR A 305 -17.11 -12.28 16.76
N GLU A 306 -18.00 -11.33 16.99
CA GLU A 306 -17.86 -10.36 18.06
C GLU A 306 -18.29 -10.95 19.40
N ASP A 307 -19.19 -11.95 19.40
CA ASP A 307 -19.65 -12.69 20.59
C ASP A 307 -18.56 -13.67 21.10
N LEU A 308 -17.51 -13.15 21.74
CA LEU A 308 -16.33 -13.93 22.14
C LEU A 308 -16.63 -14.89 23.28
N ASN A 309 -17.62 -14.57 24.13
CA ASN A 309 -18.02 -15.40 25.26
C ASN A 309 -19.32 -16.18 25.06
N ASN A 310 -19.95 -16.07 23.87
CA ASN A 310 -21.19 -16.75 23.49
C ASN A 310 -22.42 -16.41 24.36
N ASN A 311 -22.51 -15.20 24.90
CA ASN A 311 -23.65 -14.75 25.70
C ASN A 311 -24.73 -14.04 24.86
N ASN A 312 -24.52 -13.84 23.56
CA ASN A 312 -25.37 -13.08 22.62
C ASN A 312 -25.67 -11.63 23.07
N THR A 313 -24.76 -11.02 23.83
CA THR A 313 -24.81 -9.62 24.28
C THR A 313 -23.52 -8.94 23.84
N LEU A 314 -23.60 -7.69 23.38
CA LEU A 314 -22.40 -6.93 23.02
C LEU A 314 -21.69 -6.45 24.30
N ASP A 315 -20.61 -7.12 24.68
CA ASP A 315 -19.80 -6.73 25.84
C ASP A 315 -18.70 -5.71 25.48
N ASN A 316 -18.12 -5.09 26.51
CA ASN A 316 -17.02 -4.16 26.31
C ASN A 316 -15.80 -4.87 25.69
N GLY A 317 -15.41 -4.45 24.49
CA GLY A 317 -14.35 -5.07 23.71
C GLY A 317 -14.85 -6.11 22.70
N GLU A 318 -16.15 -6.35 22.59
CA GLU A 318 -16.67 -7.25 21.55
C GLU A 318 -17.02 -6.49 20.25
N ASP A 319 -17.35 -5.20 20.34
CA ASP A 319 -17.63 -4.33 19.19
C ASP A 319 -16.35 -3.98 18.40
N VAL A 320 -15.86 -4.93 17.61
CA VAL A 320 -14.59 -4.82 16.90
C VAL A 320 -14.69 -3.73 15.83
N ASN A 321 -15.84 -3.58 15.17
CA ASN A 321 -16.00 -2.60 14.10
C ASN A 321 -16.63 -1.26 14.53
N PHE A 322 -16.95 -1.11 15.82
CA PHE A 322 -17.54 0.08 16.43
C PHE A 322 -18.89 0.50 15.83
N ASN A 323 -19.68 -0.46 15.33
CA ASN A 323 -21.01 -0.20 14.78
C ASN A 323 -22.12 -0.23 15.85
N GLY A 324 -21.77 -0.58 17.11
CA GLY A 324 -22.69 -0.67 18.23
C GLY A 324 -23.66 -1.85 18.18
N SER A 325 -23.38 -2.86 17.35
CA SER A 325 -24.18 -4.07 17.15
C SER A 325 -23.29 -5.30 17.25
N LEU A 326 -23.81 -6.38 17.84
CA LEU A 326 -23.08 -7.65 17.91
C LEU A 326 -23.12 -8.39 16.57
N ASP A 327 -21.97 -8.47 15.90
CA ASP A 327 -21.85 -9.19 14.65
C ASP A 327 -21.52 -10.68 14.84
N THR A 328 -22.45 -11.55 14.43
CA THR A 328 -22.27 -13.01 14.40
C THR A 328 -22.31 -13.51 12.97
N HIS A 329 -21.23 -14.17 12.53
CA HIS A 329 -21.08 -14.62 11.13
C HIS A 329 -21.03 -16.15 11.02
N TYR A 330 -22.16 -16.79 11.29
CA TYR A 330 -22.28 -18.25 11.24
C TYR A 330 -21.93 -18.83 9.86
N LEU A 331 -21.38 -20.05 9.86
CA LEU A 331 -21.21 -20.81 8.63
C LEU A 331 -22.56 -21.40 8.16
N PRO A 332 -22.75 -21.60 6.85
CA PRO A 332 -23.89 -22.36 6.34
C PRO A 332 -23.91 -23.77 6.95
N THR A 333 -25.10 -24.34 7.15
CA THR A 333 -25.29 -25.67 7.76
C THR A 333 -24.62 -26.83 6.99
N SER A 334 -24.22 -26.60 5.74
CA SER A 334 -23.43 -27.52 4.95
C SER A 334 -21.97 -27.64 5.40
N PHE A 335 -21.47 -26.71 6.23
CA PHE A 335 -20.18 -26.80 6.90
C PHE A 335 -20.37 -27.48 8.26
N THR A 336 -20.10 -28.77 8.32
CA THR A 336 -20.02 -29.55 9.55
C THR A 336 -18.56 -29.91 9.84
N ALA A 337 -18.24 -30.25 11.09
CA ALA A 337 -16.89 -30.67 11.47
C ALA A 337 -16.35 -31.84 10.62
N GLN A 338 -17.24 -32.69 10.09
CA GLN A 338 -16.90 -33.83 9.23
C GLN A 338 -16.79 -33.47 7.74
N THR A 339 -17.30 -32.31 7.34
CA THR A 339 -17.35 -31.86 5.94
C THR A 339 -16.48 -30.62 5.70
N LEU A 340 -15.60 -30.28 6.64
CA LEU A 340 -14.60 -29.26 6.41
C LEU A 340 -13.46 -29.84 5.57
N GLY A 341 -13.25 -29.26 4.40
CA GLY A 341 -12.18 -29.63 3.48
C GLY A 341 -10.95 -28.80 3.72
N LYS A 342 -10.55 -28.06 2.69
CA LYS A 342 -9.38 -27.19 2.72
C LYS A 342 -9.65 -25.96 3.60
N VAL A 343 -8.63 -25.51 4.33
CA VAL A 343 -8.66 -24.25 5.07
C VAL A 343 -7.45 -23.43 4.69
N ARG A 344 -7.66 -22.14 4.41
CA ARG A 344 -6.60 -21.17 4.18
C ARG A 344 -6.71 -20.04 5.18
N VAL A 345 -5.57 -19.65 5.74
CA VAL A 345 -5.44 -18.39 6.46
C VAL A 345 -4.68 -17.45 5.54
N GLU A 346 -5.29 -16.32 5.25
CA GLU A 346 -4.77 -15.34 4.32
C GLU A 346 -4.68 -13.99 5.01
N ILE A 347 -3.56 -13.29 4.78
CA ILE A 347 -3.38 -11.91 5.21
C ILE A 347 -3.55 -11.00 4.01
N GLN A 348 -4.20 -9.87 4.19
CA GLN A 348 -4.29 -8.87 3.15
C GLN A 348 -2.89 -8.31 2.86
N GLU A 349 -2.46 -8.42 1.62
CA GLU A 349 -1.15 -7.98 1.17
C GLU A 349 -1.19 -6.49 0.83
N ARG A 350 -0.24 -5.74 1.38
CA ARG A 350 -0.07 -4.29 1.17
C ARG A 350 0.74 -4.00 -0.08
N ARG A 351 0.31 -4.57 -1.22
CA ARG A 351 1.03 -4.38 -2.49
C ARG A 351 0.95 -2.96 -2.99
N TYR A 352 -0.19 -2.32 -2.79
CA TYR A 352 -0.44 -0.97 -3.25
C TYR A 352 -0.79 -0.10 -2.06
N SER A 353 -0.31 1.14 -2.10
CA SER A 353 -0.72 2.19 -1.18
C SER A 353 -0.78 3.50 -1.91
N TRP A 354 -1.42 4.49 -1.31
CA TRP A 354 -1.59 5.79 -1.93
C TRP A 354 -1.24 6.93 -0.98
N LEU A 355 -0.96 8.08 -1.56
CA LEU A 355 -0.72 9.36 -0.89
C LEU A 355 -1.36 10.45 -1.76
N LEU A 356 -2.10 11.35 -1.15
CA LEU A 356 -2.61 12.56 -1.76
C LEU A 356 -1.64 13.72 -1.54
N THR A 357 -1.39 14.49 -2.59
CA THR A 357 -0.82 15.83 -2.44
C THR A 357 -1.85 16.85 -2.84
N VAL A 358 -2.20 17.70 -1.89
CA VAL A 358 -3.24 18.72 -2.00
C VAL A 358 -2.57 20.08 -2.10
N ARG A 359 -2.87 20.82 -3.16
CA ARG A 359 -2.41 22.19 -3.36
C ARG A 359 -3.63 23.11 -3.35
N GLN A 360 -3.93 23.71 -2.21
CA GLN A 360 -5.04 24.65 -2.13
C GLN A 360 -4.74 25.89 -2.99
N ASN A 361 -5.78 26.64 -3.31
CA ASN A 361 -5.72 28.01 -3.79
C ASN A 361 -6.48 28.94 -2.84
N SER A 362 -6.38 30.25 -3.06
CA SER A 362 -7.06 31.26 -2.25
C SER A 362 -8.59 31.27 -2.39
N GLN A 363 -9.15 30.47 -3.29
CA GLN A 363 -10.58 30.43 -3.63
C GLN A 363 -11.29 29.19 -3.06
N ASN A 364 -10.78 28.58 -1.97
CA ASN A 364 -11.34 27.36 -1.37
C ASN A 364 -11.44 26.17 -2.33
N SER A 365 -10.56 26.12 -3.33
CA SER A 365 -10.41 24.94 -4.18
C SER A 365 -8.99 24.41 -4.07
N ALA A 366 -8.79 23.14 -4.39
CA ALA A 366 -7.47 22.53 -4.33
C ALA A 366 -7.23 21.65 -5.55
N SER A 367 -6.01 21.72 -6.07
CA SER A 367 -5.52 20.74 -7.04
C SER A 367 -4.96 19.54 -6.30
N ILE A 368 -5.38 18.35 -6.68
CA ILE A 368 -5.08 17.12 -5.93
C ILE A 368 -4.44 16.12 -6.87
N ASP A 369 -3.33 15.53 -6.45
CA ASP A 369 -2.74 14.36 -7.12
C ASP A 369 -2.82 13.16 -6.18
N VAL A 370 -3.18 12.00 -6.72
CA VAL A 370 -3.06 10.70 -6.04
C VAL A 370 -1.79 10.03 -6.53
N VAL A 371 -0.91 9.70 -5.61
CA VAL A 371 0.35 9.03 -5.86
C VAL A 371 0.19 7.60 -5.40
N VAL A 372 0.39 6.63 -6.29
CA VAL A 372 0.25 5.22 -5.94
C VAL A 372 1.61 4.55 -5.92
N PHE A 373 1.89 3.82 -4.84
CA PHE A 373 3.13 3.11 -4.61
C PHE A 373 2.91 1.61 -4.66
N PHE A 374 3.90 0.89 -5.19
CA PHE A 374 4.06 -0.54 -5.04
C PHE A 374 4.95 -0.82 -3.83
N GLN A 375 4.44 -1.59 -2.86
CA GLN A 375 5.18 -2.05 -1.67
C GLN A 375 5.86 -0.91 -0.88
N ARG A 376 5.14 0.21 -0.67
CA ARG A 376 5.62 1.28 0.22
C ARG A 376 5.74 0.75 1.64
N ALA A 377 6.90 0.91 2.26
CA ALA A 377 7.07 0.57 3.67
C ALA A 377 6.33 1.60 4.54
N LEU A 378 5.42 1.13 5.41
CA LEU A 378 4.77 1.99 6.42
C LEU A 378 5.51 1.95 7.76
N GLU A 379 6.16 0.84 8.10
CA GLU A 379 6.83 0.67 9.40
C GLU A 379 8.25 1.24 9.45
N ASN A 380 8.91 1.41 8.30
CA ASN A 380 10.26 1.96 8.21
C ASN A 380 10.35 3.07 7.15
N ILE A 381 9.45 4.05 7.30
CA ILE A 381 9.34 5.22 6.43
C ILE A 381 10.62 6.05 6.42
N GLY A 382 11.47 5.88 7.45
CA GLY A 382 12.78 6.51 7.58
C GLY A 382 13.70 6.39 6.39
N VAL A 383 13.55 5.32 5.62
CA VAL A 383 14.44 5.01 4.48
C VAL A 383 13.91 5.58 3.16
N ASP A 384 12.58 5.61 2.99
CA ASP A 384 11.96 5.94 1.71
C ASP A 384 11.43 7.39 1.64
N GLU A 385 11.17 8.03 2.79
CA GLU A 385 10.67 9.40 2.89
C GLU A 385 11.71 10.32 3.51
N VAL A 386 12.82 10.49 2.80
CA VAL A 386 13.92 11.38 3.18
C VAL A 386 13.86 12.64 2.32
N LEU A 387 14.03 13.81 2.96
CA LEU A 387 14.07 15.10 2.26
C LEU A 387 15.52 15.49 1.95
N TYR A 388 15.76 15.86 0.71
CA TYR A 388 17.06 16.25 0.18
C TYR A 388 17.01 17.68 -0.35
N ASN A 389 18.09 18.44 -0.16
CA ASN A 389 18.15 19.80 -0.69
C ASN A 389 18.06 19.80 -2.21
N THR A 390 17.00 20.38 -2.76
CA THR A 390 16.74 20.34 -4.20
C THR A 390 16.11 21.62 -4.70
N VAL A 391 16.77 22.30 -5.63
CA VAL A 391 16.27 23.54 -6.22
C VAL A 391 15.45 23.24 -7.47
N PHE A 392 14.19 23.66 -7.48
CA PHE A 392 13.32 23.72 -8.65
C PHE A 392 13.23 25.18 -9.14
N THR A 393 13.27 25.37 -10.46
CA THR A 393 13.10 26.69 -11.09
C THR A 393 11.91 26.61 -12.03
N GLN A 394 10.90 27.45 -11.84
CA GLN A 394 9.71 27.46 -12.68
C GLN A 394 10.07 27.54 -14.17
N GLY A 395 9.48 26.68 -14.99
CA GLY A 395 9.75 26.60 -16.42
C GLY A 395 11.05 25.84 -16.79
N SER A 396 11.85 25.42 -15.81
CA SER A 396 13.04 24.59 -16.03
C SER A 396 12.68 23.10 -15.97
N THR A 397 13.23 22.31 -16.90
CA THR A 397 13.24 20.83 -16.79
C THR A 397 14.45 20.32 -16.00
N ARG A 398 15.32 21.21 -15.52
CA ARG A 398 16.51 20.86 -14.75
C ARG A 398 16.28 21.14 -13.26
N ALA A 399 16.51 20.13 -12.43
CA ALA A 399 16.58 20.25 -10.97
C ALA A 399 17.95 19.77 -10.49
N VAL A 400 18.48 20.41 -9.44
CA VAL A 400 19.78 20.04 -8.84
C VAL A 400 19.52 19.57 -7.42
N VAL A 401 19.94 18.34 -7.14
CA VAL A 401 19.81 17.67 -5.85
C VAL A 401 21.17 17.62 -5.19
N THR A 402 21.27 18.04 -3.94
CA THR A 402 22.45 17.83 -3.10
C THR A 402 22.11 16.80 -2.05
N TYR A 403 23.03 15.87 -1.77
CA TYR A 403 22.84 14.79 -0.81
C TYR A 403 24.15 14.40 -0.12
N PRO A 404 24.11 13.84 1.10
CA PRO A 404 25.31 13.43 1.80
C PRO A 404 26.00 12.24 1.09
N THR A 405 27.31 12.29 0.98
CA THR A 405 28.14 11.17 0.46
C THR A 405 28.48 10.14 1.53
N ALA A 406 28.21 10.43 2.80
CA ALA A 406 28.45 9.52 3.91
C ALA A 406 27.51 8.30 3.88
N LEU A 407 27.95 7.22 4.52
CA LEU A 407 27.10 6.07 4.81
C LEU A 407 26.27 6.35 6.08
N ASN A 408 25.05 5.82 6.12
CA ASN A 408 24.26 5.74 7.33
C ASN A 408 25.02 4.89 8.35
N ALA A 409 25.31 5.44 9.53
CA ALA A 409 26.11 4.78 10.56
C ALA A 409 25.43 3.50 11.12
N THR A 410 24.10 3.45 11.12
CA THR A 410 23.31 2.33 11.64
C THR A 410 23.15 1.21 10.62
N THR A 411 22.88 1.55 9.35
CA THR A 411 22.57 0.55 8.32
C THR A 411 23.76 0.23 7.40
N GLY A 412 24.81 1.06 7.42
CA GLY A 412 25.94 0.98 6.49
C GLY A 412 25.57 1.32 5.03
N LEU A 413 24.33 1.71 4.76
CA LEU A 413 23.85 2.03 3.41
C LEU A 413 24.19 3.47 3.05
N ALA A 414 24.43 3.74 1.76
CA ALA A 414 24.63 5.11 1.28
C ALA A 414 23.37 5.96 1.53
N LEU A 415 23.57 7.20 2.01
CA LEU A 415 22.49 8.19 2.19
C LEU A 415 21.97 8.78 0.88
N LYS A 416 22.40 8.22 -0.25
CA LYS A 416 22.09 8.65 -1.60
C LYS A 416 20.59 8.46 -1.90
N PRO A 417 19.90 9.48 -2.45
CA PRO A 417 18.50 9.37 -2.82
C PRO A 417 18.28 8.32 -3.92
N PHE A 418 17.11 7.67 -3.90
CA PHE A 418 16.72 6.69 -4.91
C PHE A 418 16.29 7.36 -6.23
N MET A 419 17.25 7.98 -6.92
CA MET A 419 17.03 8.65 -8.21
C MET A 419 17.21 7.64 -9.36
N ARG A 420 16.21 7.52 -10.24
CA ARG A 420 16.30 6.69 -11.45
C ARG A 420 15.49 7.28 -12.59
N ARG A 421 15.94 7.04 -13.84
CA ARG A 421 15.15 7.32 -15.04
C ARG A 421 13.81 6.58 -14.99
N GLY A 422 12.74 7.29 -15.31
CA GLY A 422 11.36 6.81 -15.21
C GLY A 422 10.76 6.84 -13.80
N GLY A 423 11.58 7.12 -12.77
CA GLY A 423 11.12 7.36 -11.40
C GLY A 423 10.50 8.74 -11.22
N PHE A 424 10.14 9.08 -9.99
CA PHE A 424 9.51 10.35 -9.65
C PHE A 424 10.32 11.10 -8.59
N VAL A 425 10.22 12.42 -8.63
CA VAL A 425 10.68 13.32 -7.58
C VAL A 425 9.50 14.14 -7.09
N PHE A 426 9.36 14.25 -5.77
CA PHE A 426 8.37 15.10 -5.14
C PHE A 426 9.03 16.40 -4.69
N ASP A 427 8.58 17.54 -5.23
CA ASP A 427 8.92 18.88 -4.75
C ASP A 427 8.12 19.14 -3.48
N ALA A 428 8.78 18.96 -2.34
CA ALA A 428 8.14 19.06 -1.03
C ALA A 428 7.89 20.51 -0.60
N ASN A 429 8.34 21.53 -1.34
CA ASN A 429 8.02 22.93 -1.07
C ASN A 429 6.69 23.32 -1.74
N ASN A 430 6.48 22.86 -2.96
CA ASN A 430 5.32 23.23 -3.77
C ASN A 430 4.28 22.12 -3.91
N ALA A 431 4.55 20.95 -3.32
CA ALA A 431 3.75 19.75 -3.40
C ALA A 431 3.45 19.29 -4.83
N PHE A 432 4.44 19.35 -5.73
CA PHE A 432 4.34 18.86 -7.11
C PHE A 432 5.13 17.57 -7.30
N TRP A 433 4.67 16.74 -8.22
CA TRP A 433 5.39 15.54 -8.66
C TRP A 433 5.91 15.70 -10.07
N TYR A 434 7.14 15.25 -10.30
CA TYR A 434 7.77 15.28 -11.61
C TYR A 434 8.36 13.91 -11.93
N ARG A 435 8.13 13.42 -13.16
CA ARG A 435 8.81 12.22 -13.64
C ARG A 435 10.22 12.57 -14.09
N ILE A 436 11.19 11.73 -13.71
CA ILE A 436 12.61 11.90 -14.03
C ILE A 436 12.90 11.24 -15.39
N THR A 437 13.38 11.99 -16.36
CA THR A 437 13.78 11.48 -17.68
C THR A 437 15.26 11.13 -17.77
N ASN A 438 16.10 11.80 -16.97
CA ASN A 438 17.53 11.52 -16.88
C ASN A 438 18.11 11.88 -15.50
N VAL A 439 19.18 11.18 -15.11
CA VAL A 439 19.94 11.43 -13.88
C VAL A 439 21.42 11.51 -14.25
N LEU A 440 22.04 12.66 -14.00
CA LEU A 440 23.48 12.87 -14.11
C LEU A 440 24.04 13.03 -12.70
N ASP A 441 24.71 12.01 -12.21
CA ASP A 441 25.19 11.94 -10.84
C ASP A 441 26.72 11.90 -10.81
N ASP A 442 27.32 12.84 -10.09
CA ASP A 442 28.78 12.95 -9.99
C ASP A 442 29.39 12.07 -8.88
N ASN A 443 28.55 11.42 -8.06
CA ASN A 443 28.94 10.70 -6.84
C ASN A 443 29.72 11.55 -5.81
N ALA A 444 29.78 12.87 -6.00
CA ALA A 444 30.38 13.85 -5.10
C ALA A 444 29.31 14.55 -4.23
N GLY A 445 28.11 13.95 -4.14
CA GLY A 445 26.99 14.47 -3.35
C GLY A 445 26.10 15.43 -4.12
N THR A 446 26.23 15.52 -5.45
CA THR A 446 25.32 16.30 -6.29
C THR A 446 24.80 15.47 -7.45
N ALA A 447 23.51 15.60 -7.75
CA ALA A 447 22.93 15.04 -8.95
C ALA A 447 22.11 16.10 -9.69
N VAL A 448 22.20 16.08 -11.02
CA VAL A 448 21.37 16.88 -11.91
C VAL A 448 20.30 15.98 -12.50
N LEU A 449 19.04 16.34 -12.25
CA LEU A 449 17.88 15.67 -12.79
C LEU A 449 17.39 16.41 -14.03
N THR A 450 16.98 15.64 -15.04
CA THR A 450 16.10 16.14 -16.10
C THR A 450 14.69 15.63 -15.84
N LEU A 451 13.73 16.55 -15.81
CA LEU A 451 12.31 16.31 -15.59
C LEU A 451 11.59 16.15 -16.93
N GLU A 452 10.51 15.36 -16.95
CA GLU A 452 9.65 15.19 -18.13
C GLU A 452 8.89 16.47 -18.46
N THR A 453 8.33 17.10 -17.43
CA THR A 453 7.65 18.39 -17.53
C THR A 453 8.49 19.47 -16.86
N PRO A 454 8.47 20.71 -17.37
CA PRO A 454 9.07 21.84 -16.68
C PRO A 454 8.47 22.01 -15.29
N ALA A 455 9.28 22.41 -14.31
CA ALA A 455 8.81 22.66 -12.96
C ALA A 455 7.73 23.76 -12.97
N LEU A 456 6.62 23.50 -12.29
CA LEU A 456 5.44 24.38 -12.31
C LEU A 456 5.56 25.55 -11.33
N ALA A 457 6.44 25.42 -10.35
CA ALA A 457 6.78 26.46 -9.40
C ALA A 457 8.29 26.45 -9.14
N SER A 458 8.83 27.62 -8.82
CA SER A 458 10.18 27.72 -8.27
C SER A 458 10.13 27.30 -6.82
N THR A 459 11.19 26.68 -6.32
CA THR A 459 11.38 26.62 -4.89
C THR A 459 11.53 28.06 -4.40
N GLY A 460 10.57 28.53 -3.61
CA GLY A 460 10.72 29.83 -2.96
C GLY A 460 12.03 29.85 -2.16
N SER A 461 12.57 31.05 -1.93
CA SER A 461 13.64 31.27 -0.95
C SER A 461 13.04 31.84 0.35
N PRO A 462 12.06 31.19 1.02
CA PRO A 462 11.72 31.65 2.35
C PRO A 462 12.97 31.45 3.23
N PRO A 463 13.38 32.46 4.01
CA PRO A 463 14.65 32.45 4.75
C PRO A 463 14.77 31.32 5.78
N TYR A 464 13.70 30.58 6.05
CA TYR A 464 13.61 29.55 7.08
C TYR A 464 13.56 28.12 6.54
N PHE A 465 13.28 27.93 5.25
CA PHE A 465 13.14 26.59 4.69
C PHE A 465 13.93 26.44 3.40
N PRO A 466 15.02 25.69 3.46
CA PRO A 466 15.76 25.35 2.27
C PRO A 466 14.90 24.53 1.30
N PRO A 467 15.27 24.54 0.02
CA PRO A 467 14.66 23.72 -1.00
C PRO A 467 14.69 22.24 -0.62
N ARG A 468 13.61 21.48 -0.87
CA ARG A 468 13.49 20.08 -0.44
C ARG A 468 12.81 19.25 -1.51
N ALA A 469 13.35 18.07 -1.78
CA ALA A 469 12.67 17.05 -2.55
C ALA A 469 12.74 15.69 -1.87
N MET A 470 11.74 14.85 -2.17
CA MET A 470 11.69 13.46 -1.73
C MET A 470 11.78 12.53 -2.95
N PHE A 471 12.44 11.39 -2.76
CA PHE A 471 12.65 10.36 -3.79
C PHE A 471 12.08 9.02 -3.35
N PRO A 472 10.74 8.93 -3.20
CA PRO A 472 10.15 7.73 -2.67
C PRO A 472 10.28 6.56 -3.66
N ARG A 473 10.51 5.38 -3.10
CA ARG A 473 10.58 4.15 -3.88
C ARG A 473 9.19 3.68 -4.26
N GLY A 474 9.12 2.81 -5.27
CA GLY A 474 7.89 2.11 -5.61
C GLY A 474 6.78 2.97 -6.23
N VAL A 475 6.94 4.28 -6.46
CA VAL A 475 5.92 5.07 -7.16
C VAL A 475 5.67 4.46 -8.55
N ILE A 476 4.43 4.03 -8.76
CA ILE A 476 3.97 3.44 -10.02
C ILE A 476 3.57 4.58 -10.96
N ASP A 477 2.67 5.44 -10.48
CA ASP A 477 2.20 6.60 -11.21
C ASP A 477 1.62 7.68 -10.30
N VAL A 478 1.40 8.86 -10.89
CA VAL A 478 0.76 10.01 -10.26
C VAL A 478 -0.49 10.36 -11.06
N PHE A 479 -1.65 10.25 -10.43
CA PHE A 479 -2.96 10.48 -11.04
C PHE A 479 -3.49 11.85 -10.62
N PRO A 480 -3.49 12.85 -11.51
CA PRO A 480 -4.08 14.15 -11.20
C PRO A 480 -5.61 14.01 -11.14
N LEU A 481 -6.22 14.37 -10.00
CA LEU A 481 -7.68 14.43 -9.84
C LEU A 481 -8.27 15.77 -10.29
N GLY A 482 -7.43 16.70 -10.72
CA GLY A 482 -7.80 18.05 -11.11
C GLY A 482 -8.06 18.98 -9.92
N THR A 483 -8.74 20.09 -10.19
CA THR A 483 -9.12 21.07 -9.17
C THR A 483 -10.50 20.74 -8.62
N ARG A 484 -10.61 20.64 -7.30
CA ARG A 484 -11.88 20.43 -6.60
C ARG A 484 -12.22 21.63 -5.75
N THR A 485 -13.45 22.12 -5.91
CA THR A 485 -14.03 23.16 -5.06
C THR A 485 -14.89 22.47 -4.01
N VAL A 486 -14.59 22.69 -2.73
CA VAL A 486 -15.43 22.18 -1.66
C VAL A 486 -16.58 23.17 -1.47
N GLN A 487 -17.79 22.74 -1.80
CA GLN A 487 -19.02 23.53 -1.68
C GLN A 487 -19.26 24.02 -0.24
#